data_AF-A0A1V0BZJ1-F1
#
_entry.id   AF-A0A1V0BZJ1-F1
#
_cell.length_a   1.000
_cell.length_b   1.000
_cell.length_c   1.000
_cell.angle_alpha   90.00
_cell.angle_beta   90.00
_cell.angle_gamma   90.00
#
_symmetry.space_group_name_H-M   'P 1'
#
loop_
_entity.id
_entity.type
_entity.pdbx_description
1 polymer ?
#
loop_
_entity_poly.entity_id
_entity_poly.type
_entity_poly.pdbx_seq_one_letter_code
_entity_poly.pdbx_strand_id
1 'polypeptide(L)'
;IVTSFTLYDKRFSFATSRMSDEDVTNTNTKYAYDSTLDYSTGDKPADFLFWLGDLNVRVQMNATEAKDLVDKNELDKLKEHDQLKKAQESKHFDGWNEP
;
A
#
# COMPACT_ATOMS: atom_id res chain seq x y z
N ILE A 1 -1.33 2.61 -13.72
CA ILE A 1 -1.74 3.83 -14.45
C ILE A 1 -1.50 5.01 -13.53
N VAL A 2 -1.01 6.14 -14.03
CA VAL A 2 -0.86 7.37 -13.24
C VAL A 2 -1.67 8.48 -13.88
N THR A 3 -2.44 9.20 -13.07
CA THR A 3 -3.20 10.38 -13.49
C THR A 3 -2.84 11.54 -12.59
N SER A 4 -2.48 12.67 -13.20
CA SER A 4 -2.15 13.88 -12.46
C SER A 4 -2.90 15.07 -13.01
N PHE A 5 -3.32 15.96 -12.12
CA PHE A 5 -3.90 17.25 -12.47
C PHE A 5 -3.44 18.33 -11.48
N THR A 6 -3.57 19.59 -11.89
CA THR A 6 -3.28 20.74 -11.05
C THR A 6 -4.58 21.44 -10.70
N LEU A 7 -4.78 21.72 -9.42
CA LEU A 7 -5.90 22.49 -8.89
C LEU A 7 -5.36 23.52 -7.90
N TYR A 8 -5.64 24.81 -8.10
CA TYR A 8 -5.13 25.90 -7.26
C TYR A 8 -3.62 25.84 -7.01
N ASP A 9 -2.83 25.65 -8.08
CA ASP A 9 -1.36 25.49 -8.03
C ASP A 9 -0.86 24.31 -7.20
N LYS A 10 -1.75 23.39 -6.80
CA LYS A 10 -1.41 22.12 -6.17
C LYS A 10 -1.54 20.98 -7.15
N ARG A 11 -0.48 20.18 -7.27
CA ARG A 11 -0.44 19.01 -8.15
C ARG A 11 -0.85 17.78 -7.36
N PHE A 12 -1.94 17.16 -7.82
CA PHE A 12 -2.44 15.89 -7.30
C PHE A 12 -2.04 14.80 -8.27
N SER A 13 -1.46 13.71 -7.76
CA SER A 13 -1.08 12.54 -8.53
C SER A 13 -1.67 11.29 -7.91
N PHE A 14 -2.32 10.48 -8.73
CA PHE A 14 -2.91 9.21 -8.35
C PHE A 14 -2.22 8.09 -9.12
N ALA A 15 -1.53 7.21 -8.40
CA ALA A 15 -0.98 5.97 -8.92
C ALA A 15 -1.96 4.83 -8.61
N THR A 16 -2.37 4.11 -9.65
CA THR A 16 -3.18 2.89 -9.51
C THR A 16 -2.39 1.66 -9.92
N SER A 17 -2.33 0.68 -9.03
CA SER A 17 -1.66 -0.61 -9.24
C SER A 17 -2.62 -1.78 -9.08
N ARG A 18 -2.34 -2.87 -9.79
CA ARG A 18 -2.93 -4.19 -9.58
C ARG A 18 -1.80 -5.20 -9.49
N MET A 19 -1.55 -5.73 -8.30
CA MET A 19 -0.45 -6.64 -8.01
C MET A 19 -0.89 -8.09 -8.19
N SER A 20 -0.01 -8.90 -8.79
CA SER A 20 -0.22 -10.35 -8.88
C SER A 20 0.25 -11.06 -7.61
N ASP A 21 -0.04 -12.36 -7.50
CA ASP A 21 0.47 -13.19 -6.40
C ASP A 21 2.01 -13.31 -6.43
N GLU A 22 2.64 -13.15 -7.60
CA GLU A 22 4.10 -13.13 -7.73
C GLU A 22 4.72 -11.80 -7.28
N ASP A 23 3.94 -10.73 -7.27
CA ASP A 23 4.39 -9.40 -6.86
C ASP A 23 4.35 -9.23 -5.32
N VAL A 24 3.57 -10.07 -4.64
CA VAL A 24 3.38 -10.04 -3.18
C VAL A 24 3.94 -11.31 -2.57
N THR A 25 5.19 -11.25 -2.10
CA THR A 25 5.80 -12.39 -1.41
C THR A 25 5.59 -12.30 0.11
N ASN A 26 5.75 -13.43 0.80
CA ASN A 26 5.67 -13.51 2.27
C ASN A 26 6.71 -12.66 3.00
N THR A 27 7.78 -12.26 2.32
CA THR A 27 8.95 -11.62 2.94
C THR A 27 9.23 -10.22 2.44
N ASN A 28 8.69 -9.80 1.30
CA ASN A 28 8.73 -8.41 0.85
C ASN A 28 7.78 -8.22 -0.33
N THR A 29 6.85 -7.29 -0.19
CA THR A 29 6.15 -6.65 -1.31
C THR A 29 7.22 -6.16 -2.28
N LYS A 30 7.27 -6.72 -3.49
CA LYS A 30 8.32 -6.51 -4.51
C LYS A 30 8.50 -5.03 -4.94
N TYR A 31 7.72 -4.10 -4.38
CA TYR A 31 7.65 -2.69 -4.79
C TYR A 31 7.49 -1.72 -3.63
N ALA A 32 7.93 -2.08 -2.41
CA ALA A 32 8.11 -1.13 -1.31
C ALA A 32 8.72 0.21 -1.77
N TYR A 33 9.61 0.16 -2.75
CA TYR A 33 10.15 1.35 -3.38
C TYR A 33 10.28 1.10 -4.87
N ASP A 34 9.17 1.01 -5.59
CA ASP A 34 9.27 1.30 -7.01
C ASP A 34 9.61 2.79 -7.14
N SER A 35 10.89 3.12 -7.24
CA SER A 35 11.34 4.49 -7.45
C SER A 35 10.78 5.10 -8.74
N THR A 36 10.18 4.30 -9.63
CA THR A 36 9.43 4.81 -10.79
C THR A 36 8.04 5.36 -10.42
N LEU A 37 7.55 5.05 -9.22
CA LEU A 37 6.37 5.66 -8.61
C LEU A 37 6.72 6.88 -7.74
N ASP A 38 8.00 7.24 -7.62
CA ASP A 38 8.41 8.45 -6.92
C ASP A 38 8.10 9.69 -7.78
N TYR A 39 6.85 10.14 -7.71
CA TYR A 39 6.42 11.43 -8.24
C TYR A 39 6.67 12.57 -7.26
N SER A 40 7.36 12.32 -6.13
CA SER A 40 7.76 13.38 -5.19
C SER A 40 9.04 14.08 -5.65
N THR A 41 9.86 13.41 -6.47
CA THR A 41 11.11 13.96 -7.02
C THR A 41 11.17 13.82 -8.55
N GLY A 42 11.18 14.94 -9.29
CA GLY A 42 11.20 14.95 -10.77
C GLY A 42 10.85 16.31 -11.36
N ASP A 43 10.70 16.40 -12.69
CA ASP A 43 10.44 17.67 -13.40
C ASP A 43 9.08 18.32 -13.04
N LYS A 44 8.12 17.54 -12.54
CA LYS A 44 6.80 18.00 -12.09
C LYS A 44 6.37 17.23 -10.82
N PRO A 45 6.97 17.55 -9.66
CA PRO A 45 6.70 16.82 -8.43
C PRO A 45 5.26 17.06 -7.98
N ALA A 46 4.63 16.03 -7.41
CA ALA A 46 3.29 16.12 -6.84
C ALA A 46 3.35 16.75 -5.44
N ASP A 47 2.45 17.69 -5.15
CA ASP A 47 2.22 18.15 -3.78
C ASP A 47 1.49 17.08 -2.96
N PHE A 48 0.60 16.33 -3.62
CA PHE A 48 -0.17 15.25 -3.02
C PHE A 48 -0.08 14.01 -3.90
N LEU A 49 0.45 12.93 -3.33
CA LEU A 49 0.60 11.64 -4.00
C LEU A 49 -0.27 10.61 -3.31
N PHE A 50 -1.14 9.97 -4.09
CA PHE A 50 -2.02 8.90 -3.64
C PHE A 50 -1.66 7.63 -4.39
N TRP A 51 -1.42 6.55 -3.67
CA TRP A 51 -1.23 5.23 -4.24
C TRP A 51 -2.35 4.31 -3.76
N LEU A 52 -3.09 3.76 -4.71
CA LEU A 52 -4.25 2.92 -4.44
C LEU A 52 -4.39 1.79 -5.47
N GLY A 53 -5.30 0.87 -5.20
CA GLY A 53 -5.65 -0.22 -6.09
C GLY A 53 -5.61 -1.57 -5.39
N ASP A 54 -5.51 -2.62 -6.17
CA ASP A 54 -5.38 -3.98 -5.67
C ASP A 54 -3.90 -4.26 -5.39
N LEU A 55 -3.45 -3.91 -4.18
CA LEU A 55 -2.08 -4.17 -3.74
C LEU A 55 -1.86 -5.65 -3.41
N ASN A 56 -2.93 -6.44 -3.33
CA ASN A 56 -2.92 -7.89 -3.11
C ASN A 56 -2.12 -8.37 -1.89
N VAL A 57 -1.82 -7.48 -0.93
CA VAL A 57 -1.25 -7.82 0.37
C VAL A 57 -2.20 -8.71 1.15
N ARG A 58 -1.65 -9.68 1.88
CA ARG A 58 -2.41 -10.71 2.58
C ARG A 58 -2.23 -10.62 4.09
N VAL A 59 -3.20 -11.14 4.82
CA VAL A 59 -3.07 -11.41 6.25
C VAL A 59 -2.32 -12.73 6.42
N GLN A 60 -1.17 -12.70 7.09
CA GLN A 60 -0.34 -13.88 7.34
C GLN A 60 -0.91 -14.73 8.50
N MET A 61 -2.01 -15.40 8.21
CA MET A 61 -2.76 -16.26 9.13
C MET A 61 -3.46 -17.36 8.35
N ASN A 62 -3.76 -18.49 9.00
CA ASN A 62 -4.55 -19.52 8.35
C ASN A 62 -6.02 -19.07 8.20
N ALA A 63 -6.71 -19.62 7.20
CA ALA A 63 -8.07 -19.17 6.85
C ALA A 63 -9.09 -19.42 7.98
N THR A 64 -8.91 -20.48 8.76
CA THR A 64 -9.82 -20.82 9.87
C THR A 64 -9.71 -19.82 11.01
N GLU A 65 -8.49 -19.51 11.45
CA GLU A 65 -8.22 -18.49 12.47
C GLU A 65 -8.67 -17.10 12.01
N ALA A 66 -8.37 -16.75 10.75
CA ALA A 66 -8.79 -15.47 10.21
C ALA A 66 -10.32 -15.34 10.20
N LYS A 67 -11.01 -16.41 9.81
CA LYS A 67 -12.48 -16.46 9.84
C LYS A 67 -13.02 -16.31 11.26
N ASP A 68 -12.46 -17.01 12.23
CA ASP A 68 -12.90 -16.91 13.64
C ASP A 68 -12.76 -15.49 14.19
N LEU A 69 -11.69 -14.76 13.82
CA LEU A 69 -11.49 -13.37 14.21
C LEU A 69 -12.46 -12.42 13.52
N VAL A 70 -12.75 -12.63 12.23
CA VAL A 70 -13.79 -11.88 11.50
C VAL A 70 -15.16 -12.09 12.14
N ASP A 71 -15.52 -13.34 12.44
CA ASP A 71 -16.83 -13.69 13.02
C ASP A 71 -16.99 -13.08 14.43
N LYS A 72 -15.89 -12.84 15.15
CA LYS A 72 -15.86 -12.17 16.47
C LYS A 72 -15.70 -10.64 16.38
N ASN A 73 -15.62 -10.07 15.17
CA ASN A 73 -15.33 -8.66 14.93
C ASN A 73 -14.01 -8.18 15.58
N GLU A 74 -13.03 -9.06 15.72
CA GLU A 74 -11.71 -8.76 16.29
C GLU A 74 -10.72 -8.33 15.19
N LEU A 75 -11.09 -7.29 14.44
CA LEU A 75 -10.33 -6.83 13.26
C LEU A 75 -8.92 -6.32 13.61
N ASP A 76 -8.72 -5.79 14.81
CA ASP A 76 -7.40 -5.30 15.25
C ASP A 76 -6.38 -6.44 15.32
N LYS A 77 -6.81 -7.65 15.73
CA LYS A 77 -5.95 -8.84 15.73
C LYS A 77 -5.60 -9.29 14.31
N LEU A 78 -6.51 -9.13 13.34
CA LEU A 78 -6.20 -9.40 11.93
C LEU A 78 -5.15 -8.42 11.39
N LYS A 79 -5.25 -7.14 11.77
CA LYS A 79 -4.31 -6.09 11.36
C LYS A 79 -2.89 -6.34 11.85
N GLU A 80 -2.68 -7.03 12.98
CA GLU A 80 -1.32 -7.41 13.44
C GLU A 80 -0.63 -8.39 12.48
N HIS A 81 -1.40 -9.14 11.69
CA HIS A 81 -0.90 -10.10 10.72
C HIS A 81 -0.91 -9.56 9.29
N ASP A 82 -1.35 -8.32 9.09
CA ASP A 82 -1.37 -7.68 7.78
C ASP A 82 0.04 -7.40 7.25
N GLN A 83 0.30 -7.80 6.00
CA GLN A 83 1.60 -7.64 5.37
C GLN A 83 1.96 -6.19 5.07
N LEU A 84 0.98 -5.34 4.75
CA LEU A 84 1.23 -3.93 4.47
C LEU A 84 1.67 -3.19 5.73
N LYS A 85 0.99 -3.44 6.85
CA LYS A 85 1.37 -2.91 8.16
C LYS A 85 2.80 -3.31 8.56
N LYS A 86 3.16 -4.59 8.40
CA LYS A 86 4.53 -5.07 8.67
C LYS A 86 5.56 -4.41 7.74
N ALA A 87 5.20 -4.17 6.49
CA ALA A 87 6.06 -3.47 5.55
C ALA A 87 6.26 -1.99 5.96
N GLN A 88 5.20 -1.28 6.35
CA GLN A 88 5.26 0.08 6.91
C GLN A 88 6.17 0.15 8.15
N GLU A 89 6.00 -0.77 9.11
CA GLU A 89 6.84 -0.86 10.31
C GLU A 89 8.32 -1.12 9.96
N SER A 90 8.57 -1.86 8.88
CA SER A 90 9.90 -2.13 8.34
C SER A 90 10.47 -1.01 7.46
N LYS A 91 9.81 0.17 7.42
CA LYS A 91 10.19 1.35 6.63
C LYS A 91 10.19 1.16 5.11
N HIS A 92 9.48 0.16 4.61
CA HIS A 92 9.29 -0.03 3.18
C HIS A 92 8.41 1.07 2.57
N PHE A 93 7.53 1.68 3.36
CA PHE A 93 6.62 2.74 2.93
C PHE A 93 6.89 4.06 3.67
N ASP A 94 8.17 4.40 3.90
CA ASP A 94 8.53 5.63 4.61
C ASP A 94 7.98 6.87 3.88
N GLY A 95 7.38 7.80 4.62
CA GLY A 95 6.68 8.97 4.08
C GLY A 95 5.25 8.75 3.57
N TRP A 96 4.78 7.49 3.48
CA TRP A 96 3.38 7.19 3.16
C TRP A 96 2.53 7.07 4.42
N ASN A 97 1.26 7.45 4.32
CA ASN A 97 0.29 7.29 5.41
C ASN A 97 -0.94 6.54 4.90
N GLU A 98 -1.44 5.61 5.71
CA GLU A 98 -2.70 4.90 5.51
C GLU A 98 -3.70 5.33 6.61
N PRO A 99 -4.93 5.76 6.27
CA PRO A 99 -5.92 6.26 7.22
C PRO A 99 -6.59 5.17 8.08
#